data_AF-A0A8G0PB68-F1
#
_entry.id   AF-A0A8G0PB68-F1
#
_cell.length_a   1.000
_cell.length_b   1.000
_cell.length_c   1.000
_cell.angle_alpha   90.00
_cell.angle_beta   90.00
_cell.angle_gamma   90.00
#
_symmetry.space_group_name_H-M   'P 1'
#
loop_
_entity.id
_entity.type
_entity.pdbx_description
1 polymer ?
#
loop_
_entity_poly.entity_id
_entity_poly.type
_entity_poly.pdbx_seq_one_letter_code
_entity_poly.pdbx_strand_id
1 'polypeptide(L)'
;MPEFQRSSKKETSPSSDSSSSTPHEGKHFVVQKGQCQCNQGFQFPSFKVTSHTKHYWNDSQGKSDYLAVTEEDIQLNPTAQPFGQCKLKPSSGGYLPCSFAAAGKWTKTYDKVKILDKKCVTEISELMCSTGGKITILKHGQESQTSKKQVKKANPHEQHLYNPILNFEEFQEEINSDNNEIW
;
A
#
# COMPACT_ATOMS: atom_id res chain seq x y z
N MET A 1 -45.73 -15.44 -46.51
CA MET A 1 -44.52 -16.02 -47.14
C MET A 1 -43.35 -15.05 -46.91
N PRO A 2 -42.11 -15.52 -46.80
CA PRO A 2 -41.15 -14.92 -45.87
C PRO A 2 -40.42 -13.69 -46.41
N GLU A 3 -40.32 -12.66 -45.57
CA GLU A 3 -39.31 -11.61 -45.67
C GLU A 3 -37.97 -12.13 -45.12
N PHE A 4 -36.84 -11.71 -45.69
CA PHE A 4 -35.51 -11.94 -45.12
C PHE A 4 -34.70 -10.64 -45.08
N GLN A 5 -34.04 -10.41 -43.95
CA GLN A 5 -33.74 -9.05 -43.48
C GLN A 5 -32.41 -8.48 -43.99
N ARG A 6 -32.39 -7.15 -44.14
CA ARG A 6 -31.21 -6.34 -44.48
C ARG A 6 -30.39 -6.02 -43.22
N SER A 7 -29.08 -6.20 -43.27
CA SER A 7 -28.18 -5.98 -42.13
C SER A 7 -28.17 -4.52 -41.64
N SER A 8 -28.24 -4.36 -40.33
CA SER A 8 -27.90 -3.11 -39.62
C SER A 8 -26.97 -3.41 -38.45
N LYS A 9 -25.92 -2.60 -38.28
CA LYS A 9 -25.03 -2.63 -37.11
C LYS A 9 -25.85 -2.51 -35.82
N LYS A 10 -25.48 -3.29 -34.79
CA LYS A 10 -25.87 -3.01 -33.41
C LYS A 10 -24.62 -3.00 -32.54
N GLU A 11 -24.27 -1.81 -32.06
CA GLU A 11 -23.32 -1.66 -30.96
C GLU A 11 -23.95 -2.23 -29.69
N THR A 12 -23.20 -3.01 -28.91
CA THR A 12 -23.66 -3.51 -27.60
C THR A 12 -22.46 -3.79 -26.70
N SER A 13 -22.16 -2.82 -25.83
CA SER A 13 -21.98 -3.08 -24.40
C SER A 13 -23.35 -2.84 -23.71
N PRO A 14 -23.64 -3.33 -22.49
CA PRO A 14 -22.71 -3.74 -21.41
C PRO A 14 -22.99 -5.12 -20.77
N SER A 15 -22.09 -5.54 -19.84
CA SER A 15 -22.30 -6.44 -18.67
C SER A 15 -23.11 -7.76 -18.84
N SER A 16 -22.72 -8.93 -18.33
CA SER A 16 -21.53 -9.38 -17.57
C SER A 16 -21.40 -10.93 -17.79
N ASP A 17 -20.55 -11.72 -17.14
CA ASP A 17 -19.67 -11.49 -15.99
C ASP A 17 -18.41 -12.38 -16.01
N SER A 18 -17.43 -12.04 -15.17
CA SER A 18 -16.35 -12.93 -14.77
C SER A 18 -15.80 -12.49 -13.40
N SER A 19 -16.36 -13.07 -12.34
CA SER A 19 -15.96 -12.84 -10.95
C SER A 19 -14.58 -13.45 -10.63
N SER A 20 -13.53 -12.96 -11.28
CA SER A 20 -12.15 -13.19 -10.88
C SER A 20 -11.80 -12.19 -9.78
N SER A 21 -12.31 -12.43 -8.57
CA SER A 21 -11.91 -11.69 -7.38
C SER A 21 -10.40 -11.83 -7.21
N THR A 22 -9.67 -10.78 -7.55
CA THR A 22 -8.21 -10.86 -7.49
C THR A 22 -7.78 -10.93 -6.03
N PRO A 23 -6.73 -11.70 -5.66
CA PRO A 23 -6.27 -11.82 -4.26
C PRO A 23 -5.92 -10.49 -3.57
N HIS A 24 -5.81 -9.41 -4.34
CA HIS A 24 -5.46 -8.05 -3.91
C HIS A 24 -6.67 -7.10 -3.84
N GLU A 25 -7.88 -7.60 -4.09
CA GLU A 25 -9.11 -6.79 -4.01
C GLU A 25 -9.36 -6.38 -2.55
N GLY A 26 -9.42 -5.08 -2.28
CA GLY A 26 -9.43 -4.54 -0.92
C GLY A 26 -8.09 -4.63 -0.17
N LYS A 27 -6.95 -4.79 -0.86
CA LYS A 27 -5.61 -4.74 -0.26
C LYS A 27 -4.89 -3.45 -0.59
N HIS A 28 -4.19 -2.90 0.40
CA HIS A 28 -3.42 -1.67 0.23
C HIS A 28 -2.06 -1.94 -0.43
N PHE A 29 -1.60 -0.96 -1.22
CA PHE A 29 -0.21 -0.90 -1.68
C PHE A 29 0.70 -0.46 -0.55
N VAL A 30 1.93 -0.95 -0.56
CA VAL A 30 2.89 -0.69 0.51
C VAL A 30 3.76 0.50 0.14
N VAL A 31 4.00 1.38 1.11
CA VAL A 31 4.90 2.52 0.98
C VAL A 31 6.15 2.37 1.86
N GLN A 32 7.14 3.23 1.65
CA GLN A 32 8.42 3.18 2.37
C GLN A 32 8.26 3.18 3.90
N LYS A 33 7.31 3.96 4.45
CA LYS A 33 6.92 4.02 5.87
C LYS A 33 6.24 2.74 6.40
N GLY A 34 5.85 1.83 5.52
CA GLY A 34 5.33 0.51 5.89
C GLY A 34 6.31 -0.27 6.76
N GLN A 35 5.79 -1.22 7.53
CA GLN A 35 6.58 -2.10 8.39
C GLN A 35 6.42 -3.54 7.93
N CYS A 36 7.52 -4.28 7.86
CA CYS A 36 7.50 -5.73 7.64
C CYS A 36 7.88 -6.50 8.91
N GLN A 37 7.55 -7.79 8.93
CA GLN A 37 7.80 -8.69 10.05
C GLN A 37 8.42 -9.99 9.52
N CYS A 38 9.52 -10.44 10.13
CA CYS A 38 10.05 -11.77 9.92
C CYS A 38 9.50 -12.72 10.99
N ASN A 39 9.03 -13.91 10.61
CA ASN A 39 8.55 -14.94 11.55
C ASN A 39 9.62 -15.43 12.55
N GLN A 40 10.90 -15.23 12.24
CA GLN A 40 12.06 -15.60 13.06
C GLN A 40 12.79 -14.40 13.66
N GLY A 41 12.24 -13.18 13.50
CA GLY A 41 12.77 -11.93 14.02
C GLY A 41 11.97 -11.37 15.20
N PHE A 42 12.48 -10.27 15.77
CA PHE A 42 11.85 -9.58 16.92
C PHE A 42 11.66 -8.07 16.71
N GLN A 43 12.07 -7.52 15.56
CA GLN A 43 11.90 -6.11 15.21
C GLN A 43 11.11 -5.94 13.90
N PHE A 44 10.58 -4.73 13.70
CA PHE A 44 9.70 -4.35 12.59
C PHE A 44 10.33 -3.23 11.76
N PRO A 45 11.27 -3.54 10.85
CA PRO A 45 11.97 -2.55 10.04
C PRO A 45 11.03 -1.94 9.00
N SER A 46 11.36 -0.72 8.58
CA SER A 46 10.70 -0.07 7.45
C SER A 46 11.36 -0.45 6.12
N PHE A 47 10.63 -0.22 5.03
CA PHE A 47 11.17 -0.44 3.69
C PHE A 47 12.12 0.69 3.30
N LYS A 48 12.97 0.43 2.30
CA LYS A 48 13.77 1.47 1.64
C LYS A 48 13.60 1.32 0.14
N VAL A 49 12.89 2.27 -0.47
CA VAL A 49 12.67 2.28 -1.93
C VAL A 49 13.95 2.76 -2.60
N THR A 50 14.44 1.95 -3.53
CA THR A 50 15.61 2.26 -4.38
C THR A 50 15.26 2.19 -5.86
N SER A 51 14.12 1.59 -6.20
CA SER A 51 13.65 1.41 -7.57
C SER A 51 13.23 2.69 -8.27
N HIS A 52 12.70 3.66 -7.53
CA HIS A 52 12.24 4.94 -8.07
C HIS A 52 12.14 6.02 -6.99
N THR A 53 12.05 7.26 -7.44
CA THR A 53 11.97 8.46 -6.58
C THR A 53 10.79 9.38 -6.93
N LYS A 54 9.85 8.91 -7.77
CA LYS A 54 8.79 9.77 -8.35
C LYS A 54 7.35 9.26 -8.16
N HIS A 55 7.15 8.02 -7.74
CA HIS A 55 5.81 7.44 -7.55
C HIS A 55 5.49 7.28 -6.06
N TYR A 56 4.54 8.10 -5.60
CA TYR A 56 4.06 8.18 -4.23
C TYR A 56 2.62 7.67 -4.16
N TRP A 57 2.26 6.93 -3.10
CA TRP A 57 0.88 6.50 -2.86
C TRP A 57 0.24 7.36 -1.77
N ASN A 58 -0.90 7.95 -2.11
CA ASN A 58 -1.77 8.73 -1.21
C ASN A 58 -1.10 9.92 -0.49
N ASP A 59 -0.07 10.52 -1.09
CA ASP A 59 0.56 11.75 -0.62
C ASP A 59 0.70 12.76 -1.76
N SER A 60 0.17 13.96 -1.56
CA SER A 60 0.34 15.09 -2.48
C SER A 60 1.60 15.92 -2.20
N GLN A 61 2.24 15.69 -1.05
CA GLN A 61 3.42 16.44 -0.61
C GLN A 61 4.74 15.87 -1.17
N GLY A 62 4.71 14.69 -1.81
CA GLY A 62 5.90 14.06 -2.39
C GLY A 62 6.94 13.60 -1.36
N LYS A 63 6.53 13.31 -0.12
CA LYS A 63 7.43 12.88 0.95
C LYS A 63 7.96 11.47 0.66
N SER A 64 9.28 11.27 0.80
CA SER A 64 9.97 9.99 0.58
C SER A 64 9.32 8.79 1.28
N ASP A 65 8.68 9.05 2.41
CA ASP A 65 8.04 8.05 3.28
C ASP A 65 6.82 7.37 2.61
N TYR A 66 6.20 8.03 1.61
CA TYR A 66 5.05 7.51 0.86
C TYR A 66 5.45 6.96 -0.52
N LEU A 67 6.75 6.85 -0.82
CA LEU A 67 7.24 6.18 -2.03
C LEU A 67 6.72 4.74 -2.08
N ALA A 68 6.18 4.37 -3.23
CA ALA A 68 5.67 3.02 -3.46
C ALA A 68 6.78 1.96 -3.37
N VAL A 69 6.51 0.82 -2.74
CA VAL A 69 7.44 -0.32 -2.69
C VAL A 69 7.17 -1.25 -3.88
N THR A 70 8.21 -1.57 -4.64
CA THR A 70 8.16 -2.50 -5.79
C THR A 70 8.82 -3.84 -5.44
N GLU A 71 8.63 -4.83 -6.32
CA GLU A 71 9.18 -6.18 -6.14
C GLU A 71 10.72 -6.26 -6.00
N GLU A 72 11.45 -5.22 -6.44
CA GLU A 72 12.91 -5.13 -6.35
C GLU A 72 13.40 -4.38 -5.11
N ASP A 73 12.50 -3.72 -4.37
CA ASP A 73 12.83 -3.00 -3.15
C ASP A 73 12.93 -3.98 -1.96
N ILE A 74 14.03 -4.72 -1.98
CA ILE A 74 14.43 -5.67 -0.93
C ILE A 74 15.29 -5.03 0.17
N GLN A 75 15.61 -3.72 0.07
CA GLN A 75 16.34 -3.02 1.12
C GLN A 75 15.40 -2.63 2.26
N LEU A 76 15.88 -2.84 3.50
CA LEU A 76 15.17 -2.52 4.74
C LEU A 76 16.00 -1.52 5.56
N ASN A 77 15.31 -0.70 6.35
CA ASN A 77 15.91 0.26 7.27
C ASN A 77 15.56 -0.13 8.71
N PRO A 78 16.53 -0.39 9.61
CA PRO A 78 17.99 -0.29 9.42
C PRO A 78 18.61 -1.48 8.68
N THR A 79 19.61 -1.21 7.83
CA THR A 79 20.27 -2.24 6.99
C THR A 79 21.05 -3.30 7.79
N ALA A 80 21.66 -2.91 8.92
CA ALA A 80 22.62 -3.77 9.62
C ALA A 80 21.97 -4.94 10.39
N GLN A 81 20.80 -4.70 11.00
CA GLN A 81 20.06 -5.69 11.80
C GLN A 81 18.55 -5.44 11.69
N PRO A 82 17.94 -5.51 10.49
CA PRO A 82 16.56 -5.06 10.27
C PRO A 82 15.54 -5.76 11.17
N PHE A 83 15.74 -7.04 11.50
CA PHE A 83 14.84 -7.82 12.35
C PHE A 83 15.36 -8.06 13.78
N GLY A 84 16.40 -7.35 14.21
CA GLY A 84 17.05 -7.56 15.51
C GLY A 84 17.78 -8.90 15.58
N GLN A 85 17.38 -9.80 16.48
CA GLN A 85 17.92 -11.16 16.61
C GLN A 85 17.20 -12.16 15.69
N CYS A 86 17.90 -13.20 15.24
CA CYS A 86 17.32 -14.24 14.36
C CYS A 86 17.31 -15.62 15.02
N LYS A 87 16.11 -16.20 15.23
CA LYS A 87 15.93 -17.53 15.83
C LYS A 87 16.63 -18.67 15.07
N LEU A 88 16.83 -18.51 13.76
CA LEU A 88 17.51 -19.50 12.90
C LEU A 88 19.04 -19.47 13.01
N LYS A 89 19.61 -18.53 13.78
CA LYS A 89 21.06 -18.45 14.04
C LYS A 89 21.32 -18.58 15.56
N PRO A 90 21.17 -19.78 16.14
CA PRO A 90 21.47 -20.02 17.55
C PRO A 90 22.96 -19.82 17.83
N SER A 91 23.27 -19.41 19.06
CA SER A 91 24.62 -19.20 19.60
C SER A 91 24.64 -19.63 21.07
N SER A 92 25.83 -19.88 21.63
CA SER A 92 26.02 -20.46 22.98
C SER A 92 25.43 -19.63 24.14
N GLY A 93 24.93 -18.42 23.89
CA GLY A 93 24.23 -17.57 24.85
C GLY A 93 22.94 -16.92 24.33
N GLY A 94 22.36 -17.41 23.22
CA GLY A 94 21.13 -16.85 22.65
C GLY A 94 21.07 -16.92 21.13
N TYR A 95 20.74 -15.80 20.48
CA TYR A 95 20.58 -15.71 19.03
C TYR A 95 21.49 -14.64 18.44
N LEU A 96 22.12 -14.95 17.30
CA LEU A 96 22.90 -13.96 16.55
C LEU A 96 21.99 -12.90 15.91
N PRO A 97 22.53 -11.68 15.67
CA PRO A 97 21.80 -10.65 14.95
C PRO A 97 21.42 -11.10 13.53
N CYS A 98 20.28 -10.60 13.07
CA CYS A 98 19.73 -10.89 11.76
C CYS A 98 20.51 -10.16 10.66
N SER A 99 21.57 -10.80 10.17
CA SER A 99 22.11 -10.53 8.85
C SER A 99 21.09 -11.02 7.81
N PHE A 100 20.18 -10.12 7.46
CA PHE A 100 19.13 -10.34 6.47
C PHE A 100 19.72 -10.25 5.05
N ALA A 101 19.39 -11.23 4.24
CA ALA A 101 19.61 -11.24 2.80
C ALA A 101 18.34 -11.78 2.15
N ALA A 102 17.84 -11.12 1.10
CA ALA A 102 16.65 -11.56 0.39
C ALA A 102 16.96 -12.77 -0.51
N ALA A 103 16.14 -13.80 -0.44
CA ALA A 103 16.16 -14.96 -1.33
C ALA A 103 15.27 -14.68 -2.55
N GLY A 104 15.72 -13.74 -3.40
CA GLY A 104 14.98 -13.31 -4.59
C GLY A 104 14.17 -12.03 -4.40
N LYS A 105 13.06 -11.91 -5.15
CA LYS A 105 12.15 -10.76 -5.17
C LYS A 105 10.90 -11.01 -4.33
N TRP A 106 10.11 -9.96 -4.07
CA TRP A 106 8.81 -10.11 -3.43
C TRP A 106 7.86 -11.00 -4.24
N THR A 107 7.24 -11.96 -3.58
CA THR A 107 6.20 -12.84 -4.15
C THR A 107 4.80 -12.33 -3.80
N LYS A 108 3.78 -12.78 -4.54
CA LYS A 108 2.39 -12.26 -4.42
C LYS A 108 2.34 -10.74 -4.55
N THR A 109 3.04 -10.19 -5.54
CA THR A 109 2.98 -8.78 -5.94
C THR A 109 1.82 -8.55 -6.92
N TYR A 110 1.39 -7.30 -7.12
CA TYR A 110 0.23 -7.00 -7.94
C TYR A 110 0.62 -6.67 -9.38
N ASP A 111 0.38 -7.61 -10.29
CA ASP A 111 0.78 -7.53 -11.70
C ASP A 111 0.03 -6.46 -12.51
N LYS A 112 -1.18 -6.07 -12.06
CA LYS A 112 -2.06 -5.11 -12.75
C LYS A 112 -1.62 -3.65 -12.58
N VAL A 113 -0.90 -3.31 -11.51
CA VAL A 113 -0.38 -1.95 -11.28
C VAL A 113 1.14 -2.03 -11.25
N LYS A 114 1.75 -1.44 -12.29
CA LYS A 114 3.20 -1.39 -12.45
C LYS A 114 3.70 0.03 -12.28
N ILE A 115 4.84 0.16 -11.62
CA ILE A 115 5.56 1.42 -11.48
C ILE A 115 6.90 1.22 -12.18
N LEU A 116 7.12 1.97 -13.28
CA LEU A 116 8.31 1.84 -14.12
C LEU A 116 8.58 0.38 -14.53
N ASP A 117 7.52 -0.28 -15.03
CA ASP A 117 7.44 -1.71 -15.39
C ASP A 117 7.62 -2.74 -14.25
N LYS A 118 7.92 -2.30 -13.02
CA LYS A 118 8.04 -3.18 -11.84
C LYS A 118 6.69 -3.40 -11.16
N LYS A 119 6.44 -4.60 -10.65
CA LYS A 119 5.20 -4.95 -9.94
C LYS A 119 5.17 -4.31 -8.55
N CYS A 120 4.00 -3.83 -8.13
CA CYS A 120 3.82 -3.21 -6.81
C CYS A 120 3.67 -4.26 -5.69
N VAL A 121 4.24 -3.95 -4.52
CA VAL A 121 4.08 -4.73 -3.30
C VAL A 121 2.76 -4.36 -2.61
N THR A 122 2.05 -5.37 -2.12
CA THR A 122 0.75 -5.24 -1.43
C THR A 122 0.79 -5.97 -0.08
N GLU A 123 -0.19 -5.76 0.79
CA GLU A 123 -0.24 -6.39 2.12
C GLU A 123 -0.11 -7.93 2.13
N ILE A 124 -0.52 -8.61 1.05
CA ILE A 124 -0.40 -10.08 0.92
C ILE A 124 0.95 -10.54 0.37
N SER A 125 1.85 -9.61 0.03
CA SER A 125 3.15 -9.91 -0.54
C SER A 125 4.11 -10.49 0.51
N GLU A 126 4.88 -11.49 0.09
CA GLU A 126 5.76 -12.27 0.97
C GLU A 126 7.17 -12.32 0.39
N LEU A 127 8.19 -12.19 1.25
CA LEU A 127 9.59 -12.30 0.86
C LEU A 127 10.26 -13.41 1.69
N MET A 128 11.10 -14.22 1.05
CA MET A 128 11.94 -15.18 1.74
C MET A 128 13.31 -14.58 2.04
N CYS A 129 13.86 -14.87 3.21
CA CYS A 129 15.24 -14.57 3.57
C CYS A 129 16.13 -15.78 3.25
N SER A 130 17.37 -15.57 2.79
CA SER A 130 18.33 -16.65 2.48
C SER A 130 18.75 -17.47 3.70
N THR A 131 18.44 -17.01 4.92
CA THR A 131 18.58 -17.79 6.17
C THR A 131 17.41 -18.77 6.40
N GLY A 132 16.31 -18.68 5.63
CA GLY A 132 15.09 -19.50 5.78
C GLY A 132 13.93 -18.80 6.49
N GLY A 133 14.07 -17.53 6.87
CA GLY A 133 12.99 -16.74 7.46
C GLY A 133 11.95 -16.32 6.41
N LYS A 134 10.67 -16.29 6.80
CA LYS A 134 9.56 -15.77 5.99
C LYS A 134 9.21 -14.36 6.48
N ILE A 135 9.20 -13.41 5.55
CA ILE A 135 8.87 -12.00 5.79
C ILE A 135 7.50 -11.70 5.22
N THR A 136 6.64 -11.15 6.05
CA THR A 136 5.29 -10.69 5.72
C THR A 136 5.18 -9.20 6.01
N ILE A 137 4.13 -8.57 5.50
CA ILE A 137 3.90 -7.13 5.69
C ILE A 137 2.97 -6.94 6.87
N LEU A 138 3.40 -6.14 7.84
CA LEU A 138 2.66 -5.86 9.08
C LEU A 138 1.82 -4.60 8.95
N LYS A 139 2.36 -3.56 8.30
CA LYS A 139 1.65 -2.32 7.99
C LYS A 139 2.03 -1.86 6.59
N HIS A 140 1.01 -1.55 5.78
CA HIS A 140 1.21 -0.98 4.44
C HIS A 140 1.76 0.46 4.49
N GLY A 141 1.50 1.20 5.57
CA GLY A 141 2.09 2.52 5.84
C GLY A 141 1.43 3.70 5.14
N GLN A 142 0.40 3.47 4.31
CA GLN A 142 -0.46 4.54 3.81
C GLN A 142 -1.25 5.13 4.99
N GLU A 143 -1.53 6.43 4.91
CA GLU A 143 -2.44 7.10 5.83
C GLU A 143 -3.77 7.32 5.10
N SER A 144 -4.87 6.89 5.71
CA SER A 144 -6.21 7.15 5.19
C SER A 144 -6.59 8.60 5.47
N GLN A 145 -6.14 9.51 4.62
CA GLN A 145 -6.58 10.91 4.68
C GLN A 145 -8.05 11.00 4.28
N THR A 146 -8.89 11.56 5.16
CA THR A 146 -10.28 11.91 4.82
C THR A 146 -10.23 12.93 3.68
N SER A 147 -10.68 12.54 2.49
CA SER A 147 -10.62 13.45 1.35
C SER A 147 -11.46 14.70 1.61
N LYS A 148 -11.04 15.85 1.08
CA LYS A 148 -11.80 17.12 1.21
C LYS A 148 -13.28 16.96 0.82
N LYS A 149 -13.60 16.02 -0.10
CA LYS A 149 -14.98 15.66 -0.51
C LYS A 149 -15.76 14.90 0.58
N GLN A 150 -15.10 14.03 1.34
CA GLN A 150 -15.72 13.35 2.49
C GLN A 150 -15.98 14.35 3.63
N VAL A 151 -15.07 15.28 3.90
CA VAL A 151 -15.28 16.33 4.92
C VAL A 151 -16.51 17.18 4.56
N LYS A 152 -16.63 17.63 3.31
CA LYS A 152 -17.82 18.37 2.82
C LYS A 152 -19.14 17.58 2.84
N LYS A 153 -19.09 16.25 2.89
CA LYS A 153 -20.29 15.37 2.93
C LYS A 153 -20.66 14.93 4.35
N ALA A 154 -19.75 15.04 5.31
CA ALA A 154 -20.02 14.68 6.70
C ALA A 154 -21.00 15.68 7.34
N ASN A 155 -21.91 15.16 8.17
CA ASN A 155 -22.89 15.96 8.89
C ASN A 155 -22.23 16.66 10.10
N PRO A 156 -22.19 18.00 10.18
CA PRO A 156 -21.53 18.71 11.28
C PRO A 156 -22.10 18.36 12.65
N HIS A 157 -23.41 18.15 12.76
CA HIS A 157 -24.06 17.82 14.04
C HIS A 157 -23.62 16.45 14.58
N GLU A 158 -23.47 15.45 13.72
CA GLU A 158 -22.94 14.14 14.08
C GLU A 158 -21.46 14.22 14.47
N GLN A 159 -20.65 14.98 13.71
CA GLN A 159 -19.24 15.16 14.02
C GLN A 159 -19.02 15.91 15.34
N HIS A 160 -19.89 16.88 15.68
CA HIS A 160 -19.86 17.56 16.97
C HIS A 160 -20.23 16.62 18.15
N LEU A 161 -21.16 15.68 17.95
CA LEU A 161 -21.47 14.66 18.96
C LEU A 161 -20.29 13.71 19.22
N TYR A 162 -19.53 13.35 18.19
CA TYR A 162 -18.33 12.50 18.34
C TYR A 162 -17.08 13.27 18.79
N ASN A 163 -16.98 14.55 18.45
CA ASN A 163 -15.83 15.40 18.76
C ASN A 163 -16.27 16.83 19.13
N PRO A 164 -16.81 17.04 20.35
CA PRO A 164 -17.38 18.32 20.77
C PRO A 164 -16.36 19.45 20.96
N ILE A 165 -15.05 19.14 20.85
CA ILE A 165 -13.97 20.13 20.93
C ILE A 165 -13.69 20.76 19.56
N LEU A 166 -13.97 20.05 18.46
CA LEU A 166 -13.83 20.60 17.12
C LEU A 166 -15.14 21.22 16.64
N ASN A 167 -15.07 22.49 16.24
CA ASN A 167 -16.12 23.12 15.47
C ASN A 167 -16.04 22.62 14.02
N PHE A 168 -16.90 21.65 13.66
CA PHE A 168 -16.82 21.01 12.35
C PHE A 168 -17.31 21.90 11.20
N GLU A 169 -18.10 22.94 11.50
CA GLU A 169 -18.61 23.90 10.50
C GLU A 169 -17.48 24.83 10.04
N GLU A 170 -16.76 25.43 10.98
CA GLU A 170 -15.55 26.23 10.75
C GLU A 170 -14.46 25.43 10.02
N PHE A 171 -14.23 24.17 10.42
CA PHE A 171 -13.31 23.26 9.72
C PHE A 171 -13.73 22.92 8.28
N GLN A 172 -15.03 22.85 7.99
CA GLN A 172 -15.53 22.70 6.62
C GLN A 172 -15.26 23.96 5.78
N GLU A 173 -15.40 25.15 6.37
CA GLU A 173 -15.15 26.44 5.72
C GLU A 173 -13.66 26.66 5.39
N GLU A 174 -12.75 26.38 6.32
CA GLU A 174 -11.29 26.40 6.08
C GLU A 174 -10.92 25.50 4.89
N ILE A 175 -11.36 24.23 4.93
CA ILE A 175 -11.12 23.27 3.85
C ILE A 175 -11.77 23.68 2.53
N ASN A 176 -12.84 24.48 2.55
CA ASN A 176 -13.43 25.07 1.35
C ASN A 176 -12.55 26.19 0.78
N SER A 177 -12.09 27.11 1.62
CA SER A 177 -11.23 28.25 1.23
C SER A 177 -9.92 27.78 0.58
N ASP A 178 -9.26 26.80 1.20
CA ASP A 178 -8.04 26.13 0.73
C ASP A 178 -8.12 25.48 -0.68
N ASN A 179 -9.32 25.39 -1.29
CA ASN A 179 -9.46 24.93 -2.68
C ASN A 179 -9.60 26.07 -3.69
N ASN A 180 -9.90 27.30 -3.24
CA ASN A 180 -10.08 28.46 -4.12
C ASN A 180 -8.79 29.26 -4.34
N GLU A 181 -7.75 29.05 -3.52
CA GLU A 181 -6.46 29.75 -3.64
C GLU A 181 -5.41 29.01 -4.48
N ILE A 182 -5.76 27.85 -5.04
CA ILE A 182 -4.89 27.08 -5.96
C ILE A 182 -5.40 27.26 -7.40
N TRP A 183 -4.97 28.35 -8.03
CA TRP A 183 -5.15 28.65 -9.47
C TRP A 183 -3.79 28.67 -10.19
#